data_AF-A0AA90PQC7-F1
#
_entry.id   AF-A0AA90PQC7-F1
#
_cell.length_a   1.000
_cell.length_b   1.000
_cell.length_c   1.000
_cell.angle_alpha   90.00
_cell.angle_beta   90.00
_cell.angle_gamma   90.00
#
_symmetry.space_group_name_H-M   'P 1'
#
loop_
_entity.id
_entity.type
_entity.pdbx_description
1 polymer ?
#
loop_
_entity_poly.entity_id
_entity_poly.type
_entity_poly.pdbx_seq_one_letter_code
_entity_poly.pdbx_strand_id
1 'polypeptide(L)'
;MTTPENPYTPPASMQARRVSARLRRLAYALALPVAAHLLAAIMYGSDYVALASTGAVSSINLLASMAASLCLYIGTLRLLRDAERGRAFFIVAVVGFMMSLRGWWPFGGAAMLVISGIGLAAAGALLAHFSQQQLRDAGPR
;
A
#
# COMPACT_ATOMS: atom_id res chain seq x y z
N MET A 1 55.89 -0.29 7.34
CA MET A 1 55.64 -0.82 5.98
C MET A 1 54.14 -0.65 5.71
N THR A 2 53.77 0.38 4.95
CA THR A 2 52.37 0.65 4.56
C THR A 2 52.13 -0.04 3.22
N THR A 3 51.17 -0.96 3.16
CA THR A 3 50.76 -1.62 1.92
C THR A 3 50.28 -0.58 0.90
N PRO A 4 50.71 -0.65 -0.37
CA PRO A 4 50.26 0.27 -1.42
C PRO A 4 48.75 0.12 -1.66
N GLU A 5 48.06 1.25 -1.83
CA GLU A 5 46.63 1.28 -2.15
C GLU A 5 46.38 0.60 -3.50
N ASN A 6 45.56 -0.46 -3.50
CA ASN A 6 45.24 -1.22 -4.69
C ASN A 6 44.28 -0.40 -5.60
N PRO A 7 44.70 -0.01 -6.82
CA PRO A 7 43.87 0.80 -7.74
C PRO A 7 42.62 0.07 -8.26
N TYR A 8 42.56 -1.26 -8.09
CA TYR A 8 41.46 -2.11 -8.55
C TYR A 8 40.53 -2.54 -7.43
N THR A 9 40.61 -1.91 -6.25
CA THR A 9 39.65 -2.19 -5.17
C THR A 9 38.27 -1.77 -5.68
N PRO A 10 37.31 -2.70 -5.88
CA PRO A 10 35.97 -2.32 -6.31
C PRO A 10 35.41 -1.33 -5.28
N PRO A 11 34.69 -0.28 -5.72
CA PRO A 11 34.13 0.70 -4.80
C PRO A 11 33.35 -0.07 -3.73
N ALA A 12 33.67 0.20 -2.46
CA ALA A 12 33.04 -0.43 -1.32
C ALA A 12 31.52 -0.46 -1.59
N SER A 13 30.95 -1.66 -1.69
CA SER A 13 29.55 -1.83 -2.06
C SER A 13 28.71 -0.91 -1.18
N MET A 14 28.05 0.08 -1.80
CA MET A 14 27.22 1.04 -1.08
C MET A 14 26.32 0.23 -0.16
N GLN A 15 26.48 0.39 1.15
CA GLN A 15 25.68 -0.36 2.11
C GLN A 15 24.22 -0.13 1.76
N ALA A 16 23.51 -1.21 1.41
CA ALA A 16 22.09 -1.18 1.10
C ALA A 16 21.40 -0.35 2.18
N ARG A 17 20.86 0.81 1.77
CA ARG A 17 20.33 1.87 2.63
C ARG A 17 19.35 1.24 3.62
N ARG A 18 19.81 0.97 4.84
CA ARG A 18 19.05 0.13 5.78
C ARG A 18 17.86 0.93 6.30
N VAL A 19 16.67 0.58 5.83
CA VAL A 19 15.42 1.00 6.48
C VAL A 19 15.46 0.50 7.93
N SER A 20 15.08 1.36 8.89
CA SER A 20 15.12 1.02 10.30
C SER A 20 14.30 -0.25 10.61
N ALA A 21 14.79 -1.11 11.50
CA ALA A 21 14.10 -2.37 11.86
C ALA A 21 12.68 -2.12 12.37
N ARG A 22 12.44 -0.98 13.02
CA ARG A 22 11.11 -0.51 13.45
C ARG A 22 10.16 -0.29 12.28
N LEU A 23 10.63 0.33 11.20
CA LEU A 23 9.80 0.62 10.04
C LEU A 23 9.47 -0.66 9.23
N ARG A 24 10.40 -1.61 9.16
CA ARG A 24 10.12 -2.97 8.65
C ARG A 24 9.03 -3.67 9.47
N ARG A 25 9.11 -3.64 10.80
CA ARG A 25 8.06 -4.23 11.67
C ARG A 25 6.70 -3.60 11.43
N LEU A 26 6.63 -2.27 11.30
CA LEU A 26 5.38 -1.57 11.00
C LEU A 26 4.83 -1.94 9.60
N ALA A 27 5.71 -2.13 8.61
CA ALA A 27 5.29 -2.56 7.27
C ALA A 27 4.71 -3.98 7.28
N TYR A 28 5.31 -4.91 8.03
CA TYR A 28 4.74 -6.25 8.22
C TYR A 28 3.42 -6.21 9.02
N ALA A 29 3.35 -5.36 10.05
CA ALA A 29 2.12 -5.19 10.84
C ALA A 29 0.97 -4.62 10.01
N LEU A 30 1.25 -3.78 9.01
CA LEU A 30 0.27 -3.30 8.03
C LEU A 30 -0.08 -4.36 6.96
N ALA A 31 0.88 -5.19 6.57
CA ALA A 31 0.65 -6.22 5.56
C ALA A 31 -0.40 -7.26 6.00
N LEU A 32 -0.43 -7.60 7.29
CA LEU A 32 -1.40 -8.55 7.85
C LEU A 32 -2.87 -8.10 7.65
N PRO A 33 -3.30 -6.91 8.10
CA PRO A 33 -4.66 -6.45 7.88
C PRO A 33 -4.98 -6.15 6.42
N VAL A 34 -3.99 -5.78 5.58
CA VAL A 34 -4.19 -5.67 4.13
C VAL A 34 -4.48 -7.04 3.50
N ALA A 35 -3.78 -8.10 3.93
CA ALA A 35 -4.06 -9.45 3.48
C ALA A 35 -5.45 -9.93 3.94
N ALA A 36 -5.84 -9.62 5.18
CA ALA A 36 -7.18 -9.92 5.69
C ALA A 36 -8.27 -9.15 4.91
N HIS A 37 -8.03 -7.88 4.61
CA HIS A 37 -8.93 -7.06 3.79
C HIS A 37 -9.08 -7.63 2.37
N LEU A 38 -7.97 -8.07 1.74
CA LEU A 38 -8.01 -8.71 0.43
C LEU A 38 -8.80 -10.03 0.47
N LEU A 39 -8.59 -10.85 1.50
CA LEU A 39 -9.34 -12.10 1.68
C LEU A 39 -10.84 -11.82 1.81
N ALA A 40 -11.23 -10.84 2.63
CA ALA A 40 -12.61 -10.43 2.77
C ALA A 40 -13.18 -9.91 1.43
N ALA A 41 -12.44 -9.09 0.69
CA ALA A 41 -12.87 -8.62 -0.63
C ALA A 41 -13.08 -9.77 -1.64
N ILE A 42 -12.28 -10.84 -1.56
CA ILE A 42 -12.47 -12.05 -2.38
C ILE A 42 -13.71 -12.82 -1.94
N MET A 43 -13.87 -13.06 -0.64
CA MET A 43 -15.00 -13.82 -0.09
C MET A 43 -16.35 -13.15 -0.39
N TYR A 44 -16.43 -11.83 -0.26
CA TYR A 44 -17.66 -11.06 -0.50
C TYR A 44 -17.76 -10.53 -1.94
N GLY A 45 -16.79 -10.83 -2.81
CA GLY A 45 -16.73 -10.28 -4.16
C GLY A 45 -17.94 -10.65 -5.03
N SER A 46 -18.52 -11.84 -4.85
CA SER A 46 -19.73 -12.27 -5.54
C SER A 46 -20.93 -11.37 -5.23
N ASP A 47 -21.06 -10.94 -3.97
CA ASP A 47 -22.18 -10.10 -3.52
C ASP A 47 -22.08 -8.71 -4.12
N TYR A 48 -20.86 -8.19 -4.26
CA TYR A 48 -20.58 -6.91 -4.91
C TYR A 48 -20.95 -6.93 -6.40
N VAL A 49 -20.59 -8.02 -7.10
CA VAL A 49 -20.94 -8.22 -8.51
C VAL A 49 -22.45 -8.39 -8.66
N ALA A 50 -23.09 -9.15 -7.77
CA ALA A 50 -24.54 -9.33 -7.77
C ALA A 50 -25.26 -7.98 -7.60
N LEU A 51 -24.86 -7.16 -6.63
CA LEU A 51 -25.41 -5.81 -6.40
C LEU A 51 -25.20 -4.86 -7.59
N ALA A 52 -24.06 -4.96 -8.28
CA ALA A 52 -23.83 -4.18 -9.49
C ALA A 52 -24.69 -4.67 -10.67
N SER A 53 -24.84 -5.99 -10.81
CA SER A 53 -25.60 -6.61 -11.90
C SER A 53 -27.11 -6.38 -11.82
N THR A 54 -27.65 -6.22 -10.60
CA THR A 54 -29.06 -5.87 -10.39
C THR A 54 -29.34 -4.38 -10.55
N GLY A 55 -28.30 -3.57 -10.81
CA GLY A 55 -28.41 -2.11 -10.92
C GLY A 55 -28.54 -1.38 -9.58
N ALA A 56 -28.44 -2.09 -8.45
CA ALA A 56 -28.50 -1.49 -7.13
C ALA A 56 -27.28 -0.60 -6.83
N VAL A 57 -26.14 -0.90 -7.45
CA VAL A 57 -24.91 -0.09 -7.43
C VAL A 57 -24.40 0.12 -8.85
N SER A 58 -23.95 1.33 -9.18
CA SER A 58 -23.32 1.60 -10.47
C SER A 58 -22.03 0.79 -10.64
N SER A 59 -21.84 0.18 -11.82
CA SER A 59 -20.63 -0.55 -12.20
C SER A 59 -19.34 0.29 -12.07
N ILE A 60 -19.44 1.62 -12.14
CA ILE A 60 -18.32 2.53 -11.93
C ILE A 60 -17.80 2.43 -10.48
N ASN A 61 -18.69 2.30 -9.49
CA ASN A 61 -18.27 2.15 -8.09
C ASN A 61 -17.58 0.81 -7.87
N LEU A 62 -18.05 -0.25 -8.52
CA LEU A 62 -17.39 -1.57 -8.50
C LEU A 62 -15.98 -1.49 -9.09
N LEU A 63 -15.84 -0.90 -10.27
CA LEU A 63 -14.54 -0.75 -10.93
C LEU A 63 -13.58 0.12 -10.09
N ALA A 64 -14.08 1.21 -9.51
CA ALA A 64 -13.32 2.09 -8.64
C ALA A 64 -12.83 1.35 -7.38
N SER A 65 -13.69 0.56 -6.72
CA SER A 65 -13.30 -0.25 -5.56
C SER A 65 -12.28 -1.34 -5.94
N MET A 66 -12.45 -2.03 -7.07
CA MET A 66 -11.49 -3.02 -7.54
C MET A 66 -10.11 -2.40 -7.82
N ALA A 67 -10.08 -1.28 -8.55
CA ALA A 67 -8.85 -0.56 -8.85
C ALA A 67 -8.17 -0.03 -7.59
N ALA A 68 -8.96 0.48 -6.63
CA ALA A 68 -8.45 0.94 -5.33
C ALA A 68 -7.84 -0.20 -4.51
N SER A 69 -8.52 -1.35 -4.42
CA SER A 69 -8.01 -2.55 -3.75
C SER A 69 -6.72 -3.07 -4.39
N LEU A 70 -6.64 -3.04 -5.72
CA LEU A 70 -5.42 -3.41 -6.44
C LEU A 70 -4.27 -2.46 -6.12
N CYS A 71 -4.54 -1.15 -6.09
CA CYS A 71 -3.55 -0.15 -5.69
C CYS A 71 -3.10 -0.36 -4.24
N LEU A 72 -4.02 -0.63 -3.30
CA LEU A 72 -3.69 -0.91 -1.91
C LEU A 72 -2.73 -2.11 -1.80
N TYR A 73 -3.01 -3.19 -2.55
CA TYR A 73 -2.18 -4.39 -2.57
C TYR A 73 -0.79 -4.12 -3.17
N ILE A 74 -0.73 -3.48 -4.33
CA ILE A 74 0.54 -3.11 -4.98
C ILE A 74 1.36 -2.17 -4.09
N GLY A 75 0.71 -1.18 -3.47
CA GLY A 75 1.33 -0.25 -2.52
C GLY A 75 1.95 -0.98 -1.34
N THR A 76 1.26 -1.98 -0.80
CA THR A 76 1.74 -2.80 0.33
C THR A 76 2.92 -3.68 -0.08
N LEU A 77 2.86 -4.35 -1.23
CA LEU A 77 3.99 -5.13 -1.75
C LEU A 77 5.21 -4.26 -2.02
N ARG A 78 5.00 -3.06 -2.58
CA ARG A 78 6.09 -2.10 -2.80
C ARG A 78 6.65 -1.59 -1.49
N LEU A 79 5.83 -1.29 -0.49
CA LEU A 79 6.31 -0.87 0.83
C LEU A 79 7.22 -1.92 1.48
N LEU A 80 6.95 -3.21 1.27
CA LEU A 80 7.77 -4.31 1.76
C LEU A 80 9.10 -4.49 1.00
N ARG A 81 9.15 -4.11 -0.29
CA ARG A 81 10.33 -4.29 -1.16
C ARG A 81 11.19 -3.03 -1.25
N ASP A 82 10.57 -1.90 -1.58
CA ASP A 82 11.19 -0.60 -1.84
C ASP A 82 10.28 0.54 -1.35
N ALA A 83 10.59 1.08 -0.18
CA ALA A 83 9.74 2.04 0.52
C ALA A 83 9.49 3.35 -0.27
N GLU A 84 10.36 3.70 -1.22
CA GLU A 84 10.20 4.92 -2.03
C GLU A 84 9.05 4.88 -3.04
N ARG A 85 8.64 3.70 -3.54
CA ARG A 85 7.72 3.57 -4.69
C ARG A 85 6.28 3.16 -4.33
N GLY A 86 5.97 2.95 -3.04
CA GLY A 86 4.65 2.50 -2.58
C GLY A 86 3.63 3.61 -2.32
N ARG A 87 4.08 4.83 -1.98
CA ARG A 87 3.21 5.93 -1.51
C ARG A 87 2.13 6.35 -2.52
N ALA A 88 2.47 6.45 -3.79
CA ALA A 88 1.53 6.88 -4.83
C ALA A 88 0.34 5.91 -4.95
N PHE A 89 0.58 4.60 -4.86
CA PHE A 89 -0.47 3.59 -4.92
C PHE A 89 -1.43 3.70 -3.73
N PHE A 90 -0.91 3.97 -2.53
CA PHE A 90 -1.76 4.20 -1.37
C PHE A 90 -2.65 5.43 -1.53
N ILE A 91 -2.12 6.54 -2.08
CA ILE A 91 -2.91 7.75 -2.34
C ILE A 91 -4.01 7.47 -3.37
N VAL A 92 -3.68 6.79 -4.47
CA VAL A 92 -4.66 6.39 -5.49
C VAL A 92 -5.73 5.47 -4.89
N ALA A 93 -5.34 4.54 -4.03
CA ALA A 93 -6.28 3.67 -3.32
C ALA A 93 -7.25 4.48 -2.43
N VAL A 94 -6.76 5.45 -1.65
CA VAL A 94 -7.62 6.34 -0.85
C VAL A 94 -8.65 7.05 -1.73
N VAL A 95 -8.19 7.66 -2.83
CA VAL A 95 -9.07 8.41 -3.74
C VAL A 95 -10.11 7.50 -4.38
N GLY A 96 -9.71 6.33 -4.88
CA GLY A 96 -10.61 5.38 -5.51
C GLY A 96 -11.66 4.84 -4.53
N PHE A 97 -11.26 4.49 -3.31
CA PHE A 97 -12.20 4.07 -2.28
C PHE A 97 -13.16 5.19 -1.88
N MET A 98 -12.68 6.43 -1.71
CA MET A 98 -13.52 7.59 -1.40
C MET A 98 -14.57 7.86 -2.48
N MET A 99 -14.18 7.80 -3.75
CA MET A 99 -15.12 7.95 -4.86
C MET A 99 -16.20 6.87 -4.84
N SER A 100 -15.83 5.62 -4.53
CA SER A 100 -16.78 4.50 -4.48
C SER A 100 -17.68 4.50 -3.23
N LEU A 101 -17.26 5.14 -2.12
CA LEU A 101 -17.92 5.03 -0.81
C LEU A 101 -19.40 5.43 -0.85
N ARG A 102 -19.74 6.48 -1.60
CA ARG A 102 -21.13 6.94 -1.72
C ARG A 102 -22.03 5.87 -2.36
N GLY A 103 -21.52 5.09 -3.30
CA GLY A 103 -22.25 4.01 -3.95
C GLY A 103 -22.49 2.82 -3.03
N TRP A 104 -21.58 2.57 -2.09
CA TRP A 104 -21.65 1.45 -1.16
C TRP A 104 -22.34 1.79 0.16
N TRP A 105 -22.54 3.07 0.46
CA TRP A 105 -23.13 3.56 1.72
C TRP A 105 -24.42 2.83 2.16
N PRO A 106 -25.38 2.53 1.27
CA PRO A 106 -26.61 1.81 1.66
C PRO A 106 -26.38 0.34 2.04
N PHE A 107 -25.23 -0.22 1.69
CA PHE A 107 -24.90 -1.64 1.84
C PHE A 107 -23.84 -1.79 2.93
N GLY A 108 -24.27 -1.94 4.18
CA GLY A 108 -23.39 -1.86 5.36
C GLY A 108 -22.12 -2.70 5.29
N GLY A 109 -22.22 -3.96 4.83
CA GLY A 109 -21.03 -4.83 4.66
C GLY A 109 -20.06 -4.29 3.61
N ALA A 110 -20.58 -3.78 2.49
CA ALA A 110 -19.76 -3.25 1.43
C ALA A 110 -19.13 -1.89 1.79
N ALA A 111 -19.90 -1.02 2.45
CA ALA A 111 -19.42 0.24 3.00
C ALA A 111 -18.28 0.00 4.01
N MET A 112 -18.43 -0.98 4.91
CA MET A 112 -17.42 -1.31 5.91
C MET A 112 -16.09 -1.73 5.27
N LEU A 113 -16.15 -2.56 4.22
CA LEU A 113 -14.96 -2.92 3.45
C LEU A 113 -14.32 -1.69 2.82
N VAL A 114 -15.07 -0.82 2.13
CA VAL A 114 -14.51 0.39 1.53
C VAL A 114 -13.88 1.32 2.58
N ILE A 115 -14.54 1.52 3.73
CA ILE A 115 -14.01 2.30 4.86
C ILE A 115 -12.71 1.68 5.40
N SER A 116 -12.66 0.37 5.56
CA SER A 116 -11.45 -0.32 6.01
C SER A 116 -10.31 -0.18 5.00
N GLY A 117 -10.61 -0.24 3.69
CA GLY A 117 -9.67 -0.01 2.61
C GLY A 117 -9.08 1.41 2.63
N ILE A 118 -9.91 2.42 2.90
CA ILE A 118 -9.46 3.82 3.12
C ILE A 118 -8.48 3.88 4.29
N GLY A 119 -8.84 3.33 5.44
CA GLY A 119 -8.00 3.36 6.64
C GLY A 119 -6.64 2.71 6.41
N LEU A 120 -6.62 1.54 5.77
CA LEU A 120 -5.40 0.82 5.42
C LEU A 120 -4.55 1.59 4.41
N ALA A 121 -5.17 2.17 3.39
CA ALA A 121 -4.48 2.97 2.40
C ALA A 121 -3.87 4.24 3.03
N ALA A 122 -4.60 4.94 3.91
CA ALA A 122 -4.10 6.10 4.62
C ALA A 122 -2.92 5.74 5.54
N ALA A 123 -3.03 4.65 6.30
CA ALA A 123 -1.95 4.14 7.15
C ALA A 123 -0.71 3.76 6.31
N GLY A 124 -0.91 3.11 5.16
CA GLY A 124 0.16 2.80 4.22
C GLY A 124 0.84 4.03 3.63
N ALA A 125 0.06 5.05 3.24
CA ALA A 125 0.59 6.31 2.74
C ALA A 125 1.42 7.05 3.81
N LEU A 126 0.94 7.07 5.06
CA LEU A 126 1.65 7.66 6.19
C LEU A 126 2.96 6.93 6.49
N LEU A 127 2.93 5.59 6.51
CA LEU A 127 4.11 4.77 6.76
C LEU A 127 5.14 4.92 5.63
N ALA A 128 4.69 4.96 4.37
CA ALA A 128 5.54 5.25 3.23
C ALA A 128 6.15 6.67 3.32
N HIS A 129 5.39 7.66 3.79
CA HIS A 129 5.92 9.01 4.01
C HIS A 129 7.05 9.03 5.05
N PHE A 130 6.85 8.40 6.22
CA PHE A 130 7.90 8.31 7.25
C PHE A 130 9.14 7.56 6.77
N SER A 131 8.96 6.52 5.95
CA SER A 131 10.09 5.81 5.35
C SER A 131 10.92 6.70 4.43
N GLN A 132 10.26 7.54 3.62
CA GLN A 132 10.93 8.50 2.74
C GLN A 132 11.67 9.58 3.53
N GLN A 133 11.07 10.07 4.62
CA GLN A 133 11.72 11.02 5.53
C GLN A 133 12.99 10.42 6.15
N GLN A 134 12.91 9.22 6.74
CA GLN A 134 14.09 8.53 7.30
C GLN A 134 15.20 8.32 6.27
N LEU A 135 14.85 8.01 5.02
CA LEU A 135 15.82 7.89 3.94
C LEU A 135 16.47 9.24 3.62
N ARG A 136 15.68 10.32 3.47
CA ARG A 136 16.19 11.68 3.20
C ARG A 136 17.12 12.17 4.31
N ASP A 137 16.71 12.01 5.56
CA ASP A 137 17.46 12.47 6.74
C ASP A 137 18.78 11.69 6.92
N ALA A 138 18.87 10.46 6.40
CA ALA A 138 20.10 9.68 6.41
C ALA A 138 21.19 10.22 5.47
N GLY A 139 20.86 11.14 4.55
CA GLY A 139 21.79 11.87 3.67
C GLY A 139 22.54 11.02 2.63
N PRO A 140 23.01 11.61 1.52
CA PRO A 140 24.10 11.03 0.73
C PRO A 140 25.41 11.24 1.50
N ARG A 141 26.12 10.15 1.84
CA ARG A 141 27.50 10.22 2.29
C ARG A 141 28.43 10.22 1.09
#